data_AF-A0A0M3AFA3-F1
#
_entry.id   AF-A0A0M3AFA3-F1
#
_cell.length_a   1.000
_cell.length_b   1.000
_cell.length_c   1.000
_cell.angle_alpha   90.00
_cell.angle_beta   90.00
_cell.angle_gamma   90.00
#
_symmetry.space_group_name_H-M   'P 1'
#
loop_
_entity.id
_entity.type
_entity.pdbx_description
1 polymer ?
#
loop_
_entity_poly.entity_id
_entity_poly.type
_entity_poly.pdbx_seq_one_letter_code
_entity_poly.pdbx_strand_id
1 'polypeptide(L)'
;MNDISSISHTLVNAMNIQDMRIKVAATNVANINLSGTSGLFFNYKQLMKDVSLHNLTYNQIDLNRYQSHIPKSEIKLDEQTFEAVTASGRYQGIAEMLNRSYGLMQLAIQGKEL
;
A
#
# COMPACT_ATOMS: atom_id res chain seq x y z
N MET A 1 -25.11 -2.34 7.67
CA MET A 1 -23.90 -2.32 8.53
C MET A 1 -22.74 -3.16 7.99
N ASN A 2 -22.94 -4.10 7.03
CA ASN A 2 -21.84 -4.87 6.41
C ASN A 2 -21.00 -4.09 5.37
N ASP A 3 -21.56 -3.07 4.71
CA ASP A 3 -20.82 -2.40 3.62
C ASP A 3 -19.72 -1.46 4.12
N ILE A 4 -19.92 -0.75 5.23
CA ILE A 4 -18.94 0.23 5.73
C ILE A 4 -17.68 -0.46 6.26
N SER A 5 -17.81 -1.58 6.99
CA SER A 5 -16.64 -2.35 7.42
C SER A 5 -15.85 -2.89 6.22
N SER A 6 -16.55 -3.38 5.19
CA SER A 6 -15.94 -3.86 3.94
C SER A 6 -15.11 -2.77 3.24
N ILE A 7 -15.59 -1.52 3.26
CA ILE A 7 -14.92 -0.35 2.69
C ILE A 7 -13.67 -0.02 3.52
N SER A 8 -13.79 0.07 4.86
CA SER A 8 -12.64 0.35 5.72
C SER A 8 -11.52 -0.68 5.54
N HIS A 9 -11.84 -1.97 5.44
CA HIS A 9 -10.83 -3.01 5.20
C HIS A 9 -10.17 -2.89 3.82
N THR A 10 -10.95 -2.56 2.78
CA THR A 10 -10.41 -2.32 1.43
C THR A 10 -9.43 -1.15 1.44
N LEU A 11 -9.78 -0.06 2.13
CA LEU A 11 -8.93 1.12 2.28
C LEU A 11 -7.64 0.79 3.05
N VAL A 12 -7.72 0.01 4.15
CA VAL A 12 -6.54 -0.44 4.90
C VAL A 12 -5.60 -1.29 4.03
N ASN A 13 -6.13 -2.21 3.23
CA ASN A 13 -5.31 -3.00 2.30
C ASN A 13 -4.64 -2.10 1.25
N ALA A 14 -5.38 -1.15 0.68
CA ALA A 14 -4.82 -0.19 -0.26
C ALA A 14 -3.70 0.65 0.38
N MET A 15 -3.86 1.08 1.64
CA MET A 15 -2.81 1.77 2.41
C MET A 15 -1.56 0.91 2.58
N ASN A 16 -1.71 -0.35 3.01
CA ASN A 16 -0.59 -1.27 3.20
C ASN A 16 0.19 -1.50 1.89
N ILE A 17 -0.50 -1.56 0.76
CA ILE A 17 0.14 -1.67 -0.55
C ILE A 17 0.95 -0.42 -0.88
N GLN A 18 0.41 0.78 -0.62
CA GLN A 18 1.17 2.02 -0.84
C GLN A 18 2.37 2.13 0.11
N ASP A 19 2.20 1.78 1.38
CA ASP A 19 3.28 1.74 2.37
C ASP A 19 4.41 0.81 1.93
N MET A 20 4.08 -0.37 1.38
CA MET A 20 5.08 -1.29 0.84
C MET A 20 5.87 -0.69 -0.33
N ARG A 21 5.19 0.01 -1.26
CA ARG A 21 5.84 0.70 -2.38
C ARG A 21 6.82 1.78 -1.87
N ILE A 22 6.40 2.56 -0.87
CA ILE A 22 7.25 3.58 -0.23
C ILE A 22 8.47 2.93 0.41
N LYS A 23 8.27 1.86 1.20
CA LYS A 23 9.35 1.15 1.91
C LYS A 23 10.39 0.59 0.96
N VAL A 24 9.96 -0.05 -0.14
CA VAL A 24 10.88 -0.59 -1.14
C VAL A 24 11.67 0.51 -1.82
N ALA A 25 10.99 1.57 -2.26
CA ALA A 25 11.65 2.72 -2.89
C ALA A 25 12.65 3.41 -1.95
N ALA A 26 12.25 3.68 -0.70
CA ALA A 26 13.10 4.30 0.31
C ALA A 26 14.32 3.43 0.66
N THR A 27 14.11 2.12 0.78
CA THR A 27 15.19 1.15 1.03
C THR A 27 16.21 1.14 -0.11
N ASN A 28 15.73 1.15 -1.36
CA ASN A 28 16.59 1.22 -2.54
C ASN A 28 17.40 2.51 -2.57
N VAL A 29 16.77 3.66 -2.33
CA VAL A 29 17.46 4.96 -2.28
C VAL A 29 18.50 5.01 -1.16
N ALA A 30 18.15 4.56 0.05
CA ALA A 30 19.05 4.56 1.19
C ALA A 30 20.27 3.65 1.00
N ASN A 31 20.08 2.51 0.33
CA ASN A 31 21.11 1.46 0.24
C ASN A 31 21.90 1.49 -1.07
N ILE A 32 21.59 2.38 -2.03
CA ILE A 32 22.18 2.30 -3.37
C ILE A 32 23.71 2.40 -3.38
N ASN A 33 24.28 3.22 -2.49
CA ASN A 33 25.71 3.48 -2.39
C ASN A 33 26.45 2.53 -1.44
N LEU A 34 25.72 1.67 -0.71
CA LEU A 34 26.35 0.70 0.19
C LEU A 34 26.99 -0.43 -0.61
N SER A 35 28.14 -0.95 -0.21
CA SER A 35 28.75 -2.12 -0.88
C SER A 35 28.03 -3.41 -0.46
N GLY A 36 27.94 -4.40 -1.34
CA GLY A 36 27.45 -5.75 -1.01
C GLY A 36 25.94 -5.92 -0.81
N THR A 37 25.13 -4.86 -0.89
CA THR A 37 23.65 -4.95 -0.82
C THR A 37 23.00 -5.11 -2.20
N SER A 38 21.87 -5.81 -2.27
CA SER A 38 20.99 -5.85 -3.46
C SER A 38 19.82 -4.88 -3.31
N GLY A 39 19.18 -4.52 -4.42
CA GLY A 39 17.91 -3.80 -4.40
C GLY A 39 16.74 -4.71 -4.07
N LEU A 40 15.61 -4.08 -3.79
CA LEU A 40 14.31 -4.72 -3.67
C LEU A 40 13.42 -4.30 -4.83
N PHE A 41 12.64 -5.24 -5.35
CA PHE A 41 11.59 -4.99 -6.32
C PHE A 41 10.27 -5.47 -5.76
N PHE A 42 9.25 -4.61 -5.86
CA PHE A 42 7.89 -4.93 -5.50
C PHE A 42 7.03 -5.06 -6.76
N ASN A 43 6.55 -6.26 -7.05
CA ASN A 43 5.75 -6.54 -8.24
C ASN A 43 4.29 -6.10 -8.04
N TYR A 44 4.08 -4.79 -7.96
CA TYR A 44 2.77 -4.16 -7.80
C TYR A 44 1.80 -4.57 -8.91
N LYS A 45 2.28 -4.74 -10.15
CA LYS A 45 1.44 -5.14 -11.28
C LYS A 45 0.86 -6.53 -11.09
N GLN A 46 1.68 -7.50 -10.68
CA GLN A 46 1.22 -8.85 -10.41
C GLN A 46 0.27 -8.88 -9.21
N LEU A 47 0.58 -8.13 -8.15
CA LEU A 47 -0.31 -7.98 -7.00
C LEU A 47 -1.69 -7.48 -7.41
N MET A 48 -1.76 -6.39 -8.19
CA MET A 48 -3.06 -5.84 -8.61
C MET A 48 -3.85 -6.81 -9.50
N LYS A 49 -3.14 -7.63 -10.30
CA LYS A 49 -3.77 -8.69 -11.08
C LYS A 49 -4.36 -9.77 -10.18
N ASP A 50 -3.62 -10.22 -9.17
CA ASP A 50 -4.06 -11.26 -8.25
C ASP A 50 -5.23 -10.80 -7.37
N VAL A 51 -5.18 -9.55 -6.88
CA VAL A 51 -6.27 -8.89 -6.14
C VAL A 51 -7.54 -8.82 -6.98
N SER A 52 -7.41 -8.43 -8.26
CA SER A 52 -8.55 -8.35 -9.19
C SER A 52 -9.16 -9.71 -9.51
N LEU A 53 -8.35 -10.77 -9.53
CA LEU A 53 -8.79 -12.11 -9.92
C LEU A 53 -9.42 -12.91 -8.79
N HIS A 54 -8.97 -12.71 -7.55
CA HIS A 54 -9.33 -13.61 -6.45
C HIS A 54 -10.34 -13.03 -5.45
N ASN A 55 -10.90 -11.83 -5.69
CA ASN A 55 -11.75 -11.13 -4.71
C ASN A 55 -11.20 -11.28 -3.28
N LEU A 56 -9.88 -11.08 -3.14
CA LEU A 56 -9.13 -11.58 -1.99
C LEU A 56 -9.76 -11.04 -0.70
N THR A 57 -10.25 -11.98 0.10
CA THR A 57 -10.79 -11.70 1.43
C THR A 57 -9.73 -11.06 2.31
N TYR A 58 -10.21 -10.13 3.13
CA TYR A 58 -9.51 -9.01 3.77
C TYR A 58 -8.20 -9.27 4.52
N ASN A 59 -7.84 -10.53 4.83
CA ASN A 59 -6.73 -10.90 5.72
C ASN A 59 -5.58 -11.67 5.04
N GLN A 60 -5.53 -11.76 3.71
CA GLN A 60 -4.70 -12.77 3.03
C GLN A 60 -3.64 -12.23 2.06
N ILE A 61 -3.55 -10.91 1.88
CA ILE A 61 -2.52 -10.35 0.98
C ILE A 61 -1.19 -10.30 1.73
N ASP A 62 -0.41 -11.38 1.62
CA ASP A 62 0.99 -11.36 2.01
C ASP A 62 1.80 -10.54 0.99
N LEU A 63 2.07 -9.28 1.32
CA LEU A 63 2.80 -8.35 0.47
C LEU A 63 4.25 -8.78 0.23
N ASN A 64 4.84 -9.54 1.16
CA ASN A 64 6.22 -10.01 1.04
C ASN A 64 6.37 -11.01 -0.12
N ARG A 65 5.31 -11.75 -0.46
CA ARG A 65 5.27 -12.65 -1.62
C ARG A 65 5.56 -11.93 -2.95
N TYR A 66 5.26 -10.64 -3.02
CA TYR A 66 5.48 -9.82 -4.20
C TYR A 66 6.80 -9.06 -4.18
N GLN A 67 7.62 -9.27 -3.14
CA GLN A 67 8.96 -8.74 -3.05
C GLN A 67 9.99 -9.73 -3.60
N SER A 68 10.99 -9.18 -4.27
CA SER A 68 12.12 -9.94 -4.78
C SER A 68 13.38 -9.08 -4.71
N HIS A 69 14.55 -9.72 -4.72
CA HIS A 69 15.81 -9.02 -4.81
C HIS A 69 16.14 -8.74 -6.27
N ILE A 70 16.69 -7.56 -6.54
CA ILE A 70 17.16 -7.17 -7.87
C ILE A 70 18.62 -6.67 -7.81
N PRO A 71 19.38 -6.82 -8.90
CA PRO A 71 20.68 -6.20 -9.04
C PRO A 71 20.60 -4.68 -8.86
N LYS A 72 21.63 -4.07 -8.25
CA LYS A 72 21.71 -2.61 -8.12
C LYS A 72 21.68 -1.87 -9.45
N SER A 73 22.21 -2.48 -10.51
CA SER A 73 22.20 -1.92 -11.86
C SER A 73 20.79 -1.68 -12.40
N GLU A 74 19.77 -2.33 -11.83
CA GLU A 74 18.37 -2.15 -12.22
C GLU A 74 17.68 -1.05 -11.39
N ILE A 75 18.31 -0.55 -10.32
CA ILE A 75 17.77 0.54 -9.50
C ILE A 75 18.06 1.88 -10.17
N LYS A 76 17.01 2.58 -10.56
CA LYS A 76 17.09 3.96 -11.04
C LYS A 76 16.53 4.92 -9.99
N LEU A 77 17.37 5.81 -9.49
CA LEU A 77 17.06 6.67 -8.33
C LEU A 77 15.91 7.64 -8.57
N ASP A 78 15.83 8.19 -9.76
CA ASP A 78 14.73 9.04 -10.21
C ASP A 78 13.40 8.29 -10.19
N GLU A 79 13.37 7.06 -10.73
CA GLU A 79 12.18 6.20 -10.69
C GLU A 79 11.80 5.82 -9.25
N GLN A 80 12.77 5.47 -8.38
CA GLN A 80 12.47 5.17 -6.97
C GLN A 80 11.94 6.39 -6.23
N THR A 81 12.52 7.56 -6.45
CA THR A 81 12.07 8.81 -5.79
C THR A 81 10.67 9.17 -6.25
N PHE A 82 10.40 9.09 -7.55
CA PHE A 82 9.07 9.32 -8.11
C PHE A 82 8.04 8.32 -7.57
N GLU A 83 8.41 7.04 -7.47
CA GLU A 83 7.56 5.99 -6.91
C GLU A 83 7.22 6.26 -5.44
N ALA A 84 8.21 6.64 -4.63
CA ALA A 84 8.01 6.97 -3.22
C ALA A 84 7.05 8.16 -3.03
N VAL A 85 7.24 9.24 -3.81
CA VAL A 85 6.37 10.43 -3.76
C VAL A 85 4.95 10.08 -4.19
N THR A 86 4.80 9.37 -5.31
CA THR A 86 3.49 8.96 -5.85
C THR A 86 2.74 8.06 -4.88
N ALA A 87 3.42 7.06 -4.30
CA ALA A 87 2.83 6.15 -3.33
C ALA A 87 2.46 6.87 -2.03
N SER A 88 3.30 7.81 -1.56
CA SER A 88 3.01 8.65 -0.38
C SER A 88 1.75 9.50 -0.57
N GLY A 89 1.62 10.19 -1.71
CA GLY A 89 0.40 10.96 -2.01
C GLY A 89 -0.87 10.10 -2.05
N ARG A 90 -0.77 8.89 -2.61
CA ARG A 90 -1.89 7.93 -2.60
C ARG A 90 -2.22 7.44 -1.19
N TYR A 91 -1.20 7.14 -0.39
CA TYR A 91 -1.37 6.73 1.00
C TYR A 91 -2.14 7.79 1.80
N GLN A 92 -1.76 9.06 1.67
CA GLN A 92 -2.43 10.19 2.31
C GLN A 92 -3.90 10.28 1.90
N GLY A 93 -4.19 10.22 0.60
CA GLY A 93 -5.57 10.24 0.11
C GLY A 93 -6.43 9.10 0.64
N ILE A 94 -5.88 7.88 0.72
CA ILE A 94 -6.59 6.73 1.28
C ILE A 94 -6.81 6.89 2.78
N ALA A 95 -5.82 7.40 3.52
CA ALA A 95 -5.95 7.66 4.96
C ALA A 95 -7.06 8.69 5.26
N GLU A 96 -7.18 9.74 4.46
CA GLU A 96 -8.28 10.71 4.57
C GLU A 96 -9.65 10.06 4.32
N MET A 97 -9.76 9.21 3.29
CA MET A 97 -10.99 8.47 3.01
C MET A 97 -11.39 7.55 4.16
N LEU A 98 -10.41 6.86 4.76
CA LEU A 98 -10.63 6.00 5.92
C LEU A 98 -11.14 6.81 7.13
N ASN A 99 -10.51 7.96 7.41
CA ASN A 99 -10.95 8.86 8.48
C ASN A 99 -12.38 9.35 8.26
N ARG A 100 -12.75 9.73 7.03
CA ARG A 100 -14.13 10.13 6.69
C ARG A 100 -15.11 8.98 6.88
N SER A 101 -14.74 7.76 6.49
CA SER A 101 -15.57 6.55 6.68
C SER A 101 -15.85 6.29 8.17
N TYR A 102 -14.85 6.41 9.04
CA TYR A 102 -15.05 6.30 10.49
C TYR A 102 -15.92 7.43 11.07
N GLY A 103 -15.73 8.67 10.62
CA GLY A 103 -16.59 9.79 11.03
C GLY A 103 -18.07 9.55 10.69
N LEU A 104 -18.36 9.06 9.48
CA LEU A 104 -19.73 8.70 9.08
C LEU A 104 -20.30 7.56 9.92
N MET A 105 -19.50 6.56 10.25
CA MET A 105 -19.91 5.46 11.11
C MET A 105 -20.29 5.95 12.52
N GLN A 106 -19.50 6.86 13.09
CA GLN A 106 -19.79 7.45 14.40
C GLN A 106 -21.09 8.25 14.41
N LEU A 107 -21.33 9.06 13.37
CA LEU A 107 -22.59 9.81 13.21
C LEU A 107 -23.80 8.87 13.09
N ALA A 108 -23.68 7.78 12.33
CA ALA A 108 -24.75 6.80 12.17
C ALA A 108 -25.09 6.07 13.48
N ILE A 109 -24.09 5.79 14.34
CA ILE A 109 -24.30 5.21 15.66
C ILE A 109 -25.06 6.19 16.56
N GLN A 110 -24.57 7.43 16.66
CA GLN A 110 -25.19 8.47 17.51
C GLN A 110 -26.62 8.81 17.05
N GLY A 111 -26.87 8.88 15.75
CA GLY A 111 -28.20 9.16 15.20
C GLY A 111 -29.21 8.02 15.36
N LYS A 112 -28.77 6.80 15.71
CA LYS A 112 -29.64 5.64 16.00
C LYS A 112 -30.02 5.56 17.49
N GLU A 113 -29.31 6.26 18.36
CA GLU A 113 -29.58 6.33 19.81
C GLU A 113 -30.61 7.44 20.18
N LEU A 114 -31.09 8.20 19.20
CA LEU A 114 -32.17 9.19 19.29
C LEU A 114 -33.49 8.63 18.71
#